data_AF-A0A5B9G4E8-F1
#
_entry.id   AF-A0A5B9G4E8-F1
#
_cell.length_a   1.000
_cell.length_b   1.000
_cell.length_c   1.000
_cell.angle_alpha   90.00
_cell.angle_beta   90.00
_cell.angle_gamma   90.00
#
_symmetry.space_group_name_H-M   'P 1'
#
loop_
_entity.id
_entity.type
_entity.pdbx_description
1 polymer ?
#
loop_
_entity_poly.entity_id
_entity_poly.type
_entity_poly.pdbx_seq_one_letter_code
_entity_poly.pdbx_strand_id
1 'polypeptide(L)' 'MDALLAMQKNIIASELSQLIEARAQLPTPEWHEWRGLAREAYSICLVKLHIEVTAAIEKLQFALDATERAMTTVGTR' A
#
# COMPACT_ATOMS: atom_id res chain seq x y z
N MET A 1 13.17 21.67 -11.05
CA MET A 1 12.67 20.30 -11.34
C MET A 1 12.92 19.39 -10.14
N ASP A 2 14.11 19.41 -9.56
CA ASP A 2 14.50 18.56 -8.42
C ASP A 2 13.66 18.77 -7.15
N ALA A 3 13.27 20.01 -6.83
CA ALA A 3 12.42 20.29 -5.68
C ALA A 3 11.02 19.65 -5.78
N LEU A 4 10.47 19.55 -6.99
CA LEU A 4 9.18 18.90 -7.24
C LEU A 4 9.29 17.37 -7.11
N LEU A 5 10.34 16.77 -7.66
CA LEU A 5 10.58 15.32 -7.53
C LEU A 5 10.85 14.92 -6.07
N ALA A 6 11.60 15.73 -5.31
CA ALA A 6 11.82 15.50 -3.89
C ALA A 6 10.52 15.57 -3.07
N MET A 7 9.65 16.55 -3.38
CA MET A 7 8.32 16.64 -2.77
C MET A 7 7.45 15.42 -3.10
N GLN A 8 7.43 14.98 -4.37
CA GLN A 8 6.68 13.80 -4.79
C GLN A 8 7.18 12.52 -4.10
N LYS A 9 8.50 12.35 -4.00
CA LYS A 9 9.12 11.23 -3.26
C LYS A 9 8.63 11.18 -1.80
N ASN A 10 8.64 12.32 -1.11
CA ASN A 10 8.21 12.39 0.29
C ASN A 10 6.72 12.05 0.47
N ILE A 11 5.86 12.53 -0.45
CA ILE A 11 4.43 12.21 -0.44
C ILE A 11 4.24 10.70 -0.61
N ILE A 12 4.84 10.10 -1.64
CA ILE A 12 4.70 8.66 -1.92
C ILE A 12 5.22 7.82 -0.74
N ALA A 13 6.35 8.18 -0.16
CA ALA A 13 6.91 7.48 1.00
C ALA A 13 5.98 7.55 2.22
N SER A 14 5.38 8.72 2.49
CA SER A 14 4.42 8.89 3.58
C SER A 14 3.16 8.03 3.38
N GLU A 15 2.57 8.08 2.19
CA GLU A 15 1.37 7.28 1.86
C GLU A 15 1.66 5.77 1.95
N LEU A 16 2.84 5.34 1.50
CA LEU A 16 3.29 3.95 1.61
C LEU A 16 3.39 3.49 3.07
N SER A 17 4.00 4.31 3.94
CA SER A 17 4.09 4.01 5.38
C SER A 17 2.70 3.86 6.02
N GLN A 18 1.78 4.78 5.74
CA GLN A 18 0.42 4.73 6.27
C GLN A 18 -0.34 3.47 5.82
N LEU A 19 -0.18 3.05 4.56
CA LEU A 19 -0.81 1.83 4.05
C LEU A 19 -0.21 0.55 4.63
N ILE A 20 1.10 0.50 4.87
CA ILE A 20 1.76 -0.63 5.53
C ILE A 20 1.25 -0.76 6.98
N GLU A 21 1.15 0.35 7.71
CA GLU A 21 0.59 0.38 9.06
C GLU A 21 -0.88 -0.06 9.07
N ALA A 22 -1.70 0.47 8.14
CA ALA A 22 -3.10 0.09 8.01
C ALA A 22 -3.26 -1.41 7.71
N ARG A 23 -2.41 -1.97 6.82
CA ARG A 23 -2.41 -3.40 6.51
C ARG A 23 -2.08 -4.25 7.73
N ALA A 24 -1.13 -3.83 8.57
CA ALA A 24 -0.76 -4.54 9.78
C ALA A 24 -1.87 -4.56 10.84
N GLN A 25 -2.78 -3.57 10.82
CA GLN A 25 -3.93 -3.48 11.71
C GLN A 25 -5.16 -4.26 11.22
N LEU A 26 -5.17 -4.70 9.95
CA LEU A 26 -6.27 -5.50 9.43
C LEU A 26 -6.34 -6.83 10.19
N PRO A 27 -7.53 -7.23 10.67
CA PRO A 27 -7.66 -8.50 11.36
C PRO A 27 -7.23 -9.64 10.44
N THR A 28 -6.48 -10.59 11.00
CA THR A 28 -6.28 -11.89 10.35
C THR A 28 -7.61 -12.62 10.37
N PRO A 29 -8.02 -13.28 9.26
CA PRO A 29 -9.26 -14.04 9.26
C PRO A 29 -9.17 -15.17 10.30
N GLU A 30 -9.90 -15.02 11.41
CA GLU A 30 -10.01 -16.04 12.45
C GLU A 30 -11.18 -16.97 12.13
N TRP A 31 -10.84 -18.18 11.70
CA TRP A 31 -11.81 -19.13 11.16
C TRP A 31 -12.64 -19.89 12.21
N HIS A 32 -12.57 -19.54 13.50
CA HIS A 32 -13.08 -20.40 14.57
C HIS A 32 -14.19 -19.79 15.44
N GLU A 33 -14.37 -18.46 15.47
CA GLU A 33 -15.24 -17.84 16.50
C GLU A 33 -16.65 -17.43 16.01
N TRP A 34 -16.91 -17.36 14.71
CA TRP A 34 -18.19 -16.87 14.15
C TRP A 34 -18.88 -17.98 13.33
N ARG A 35 -20.22 -18.07 13.26
CA ARG A 35 -20.95 -19.10 12.48
C ARG A 35 -21.99 -18.46 11.55
N GLY A 36 -22.21 -19.05 10.36
CA GLY A 36 -23.30 -18.69 9.43
C GLY A 36 -22.93 -17.75 8.27
N LEU A 37 -23.91 -17.41 7.42
CA LEU A 37 -23.75 -16.63 6.17
C LEU A 37 -23.11 -15.24 6.38
N ALA A 38 -23.42 -14.57 7.49
CA ALA A 38 -22.85 -13.26 7.80
C ALA A 38 -21.32 -13.32 7.97
N ARG A 39 -20.80 -14.43 8.52
CA ARG A 39 -19.36 -14.66 8.64
C ARG A 39 -18.73 -14.83 7.26
N GLU A 40 -19.31 -15.67 6.40
CA GLU A 40 -18.77 -15.92 5.08
C GLU A 40 -18.68 -14.62 4.27
N ALA A 41 -19.73 -13.81 4.31
CA ALA A 41 -19.73 -12.48 3.70
C ALA A 41 -18.62 -11.58 4.26
N TYR A 42 -18.49 -11.51 5.60
CA TYR A 42 -17.44 -10.73 6.25
C TYR A 42 -16.02 -11.22 5.88
N SER A 43 -15.78 -12.53 5.89
CA SER A 43 -14.50 -13.13 5.51
C SER A 43 -14.15 -12.84 4.05
N ILE A 44 -15.11 -12.92 3.13
CA ILE A 44 -14.91 -12.57 1.72
C ILE A 44 -14.53 -11.09 1.59
N CYS A 45 -15.24 -10.19 2.28
CA CYS A 45 -14.94 -8.77 2.28
C CYS A 45 -13.53 -8.50 2.84
N LEU A 46 -13.15 -9.15 3.94
CA LEU A 46 -11.84 -9.00 4.56
C LEU A 46 -10.72 -9.49 3.64
N VAL A 47 -10.89 -10.65 2.99
CA VAL A 47 -9.92 -11.16 2.00
C VAL A 47 -9.77 -10.19 0.83
N LYS A 48 -10.89 -9.67 0.30
CA LYS A 48 -10.84 -8.65 -0.77
C LYS A 48 -10.10 -7.39 -0.33
N LEU A 49 -10.37 -6.91 0.88
CA LEU A 49 -9.69 -5.74 1.44
C LEU A 49 -8.17 -5.97 1.55
N HIS A 50 -7.75 -7.13 2.06
CA HIS A 50 -6.33 -7.50 2.12
C HIS A 50 -5.65 -7.50 0.73
N ILE A 51 -6.33 -8.03 -0.29
CA ILE A 51 -5.83 -8.04 -1.67
C ILE A 51 -5.68 -6.61 -2.21
N GLU A 52 -6.71 -5.78 -2.07
CA GLU A 52 -6.70 -4.40 -2.58
C GLU A 52 -5.62 -3.54 -1.88
N VAL A 53 -5.48 -3.64 -0.55
CA VAL A 53 -4.43 -2.92 0.20
C VAL A 53 -3.04 -3.39 -0.22
N THR A 54 -2.85 -4.69 -0.43
CA THR A 54 -1.57 -5.23 -0.91
C THR A 54 -1.23 -4.68 -2.30
N ALA A 55 -2.19 -4.67 -3.22
CA ALA A 55 -2.00 -4.12 -4.56
C ALA A 55 -1.71 -2.60 -4.54
N ALA A 56 -2.31 -1.85 -3.62
CA ALA A 56 -2.03 -0.42 -3.44
C ALA A 56 -0.58 -0.17 -2.98
N ILE A 57 -0.09 -0.96 -2.01
CA ILE A 57 1.30 -0.92 -1.54
C ILE A 57 2.26 -1.17 -2.70
N GLU A 58 2.05 -2.23 -3.49
CA GLU A 58 2.90 -2.58 -4.63
C GLU A 58 2.97 -1.44 -5.67
N LYS A 59 1.83 -0.82 -5.99
CA LYS A 59 1.76 0.31 -6.93
C LYS A 59 2.52 1.53 -6.42
N LEU A 60 2.38 1.88 -5.14
CA LEU A 60 3.09 3.01 -4.55
C LEU A 60 4.60 2.75 -4.47
N GLN A 61 5.00 1.52 -4.16
CA GLN A 61 6.40 1.15 -4.13
C GLN A 61 7.04 1.25 -5.53
N PHE A 62 6.33 0.80 -6.57
CA PHE A 62 6.75 1.01 -7.95
C PHE A 62 6.88 2.50 -8.32
N ALA A 63 5.93 3.34 -7.89
CA ALA A 63 5.98 4.78 -8.12
C ALA A 63 7.17 5.44 -7.41
N LEU A 64 7.50 4.98 -6.19
CA LEU A 64 8.66 5.44 -5.44
C LEU A 64 9.96 5.12 -6.20
N ASP A 65 10.13 3.87 -6.63
CA ASP A 65 11.31 3.42 -7.38
C ASP A 65 11.48 4.17 -8.71
N ALA A 66 10.37 4.45 -9.41
CA ALA A 66 10.38 5.25 -10.62
C ALA A 66 10.84 6.70 -10.35
N THR A 67 10.37 7.28 -9.24
CA THR A 67 10.74 8.65 -8.83
C THR A 67 12.22 8.72 -8.45
N GLU A 68 12.74 7.73 -7.72
CA GLU A 68 14.15 7.66 -7.36
C GLU A 68 15.07 7.53 -8.58
N ARG A 69 14.69 6.71 -9.56
CA ARG A 69 15.41 6.60 -10.85
C ARG A 69 15.38 7.90 -11.66
N ALA A 70 14.27 8.63 -11.64
CA ALA A 70 14.19 9.94 -12.30
C ALA A 70 15.15 10.96 -11.66
N MET A 71 15.23 11.00 -10.33
CA MET A 71 16.15 11.88 -9.60
C MET A 71 17.63 11.63 -9.94
N THR A 72 18.05 10.37 -10.08
CA THR A 72 19.44 10.03 -10.42
C THR A 72 19.79 10.31 -11.89
N THR A 73 18.83 10.13 -12.79
CA THR A 73 19.00 10.41 -14.23
C THR A 73 19.12 11.92 -14.52
N VAL A 74 18.44 12.77 -13.74
CA VAL A 74 18.55 14.23 -13.87
C VAL A 74 19.89 14.75 -13.33
N GLY A 75 20.41 14.16 -12.24
CA GLY A 75 21.69 14.58 -11.65
C GLY A 75 22.95 14.15 -12.42
N THR A 76 22.81 13.39 -13.51
CA THR A 76 23.94 12.86 -14.31
C THR A 76 24.04 13.48 -15.72
N ARG A 77 23.19 14.46 -16.05
CA ARG A 77 23.22 15.25 -17.28
C ARG A 77 23.59 16.69 -17.00
#